data_AF-A0A537WIC0-F1
#
_entry.id   AF-A0A537WIC0-F1
#
_cell.length_a   1.000
_cell.length_b   1.000
_cell.length_c   1.000
_cell.angle_alpha   90.00
_cell.angle_beta   90.00
_cell.angle_gamma   90.00
#
_symmetry.space_group_name_H-M   'P 1'
#
loop_
_entity.id
_entity.type
_entity.pdbx_description
1 polymer ?
#
loop_
_entity_poly.entity_id
_entity_poly.type
_entity_poly.pdbx_seq_one_letter_code
_entity_poly.pdbx_strand_id
1 'polypeptide(L)' 'MAQGLRELVGRVMIDPEFLAELQRAPEPLLAQYELSDAERAIVEQALARLARTPASERRRQFRNTLISRVAT' A
#
# COMPACT_ATOMS: atom_id res chain seq x y z
N MET A 1 10.84 18.68 -6.36
CA MET A 1 9.57 17.99 -6.71
C MET A 1 9.20 17.16 -5.50
N ALA A 2 8.33 17.68 -4.64
CA ALA A 2 7.90 16.96 -3.45
C ALA A 2 7.16 15.68 -3.85
N GLN A 3 7.56 14.55 -3.27
CA GLN A 3 6.88 13.29 -3.49
C GLN A 3 5.69 13.25 -2.52
N GLY A 4 4.49 13.32 -3.06
CA GLY A 4 3.26 13.30 -2.27
C GLY A 4 2.70 11.89 -2.11
N LEU A 5 1.48 11.79 -1.57
CA LEU A 5 0.77 10.52 -1.39
C LEU A 5 0.67 9.70 -2.70
N ARG A 6 0.49 10.37 -3.84
CA ARG A 6 0.33 9.72 -5.14
C ARG A 6 1.58 8.95 -5.58
N GLU A 7 2.76 9.54 -5.43
CA GLU A 7 4.04 8.89 -5.69
C GLU A 7 4.28 7.71 -4.75
N LEU A 8 3.93 7.84 -3.46
CA LEU A 8 4.04 6.75 -2.50
C LEU A 8 3.17 5.56 -2.92
N VAL A 9 1.88 5.81 -3.22
CA VAL A 9 0.95 4.77 -3.66
C VAL A 9 1.43 4.14 -4.97
N GLY A 10 1.90 4.95 -5.92
CA GLY A 10 2.47 4.45 -7.18
C GLY A 10 3.65 3.50 -6.95
N ARG A 11 4.56 3.85 -6.04
CA ARG A 11 5.72 3.02 -5.72
C ARG A 11 5.34 1.72 -5.04
N VAL A 12 4.41 1.74 -4.08
CA VAL A 12 3.87 0.53 -3.44
C VAL A 12 3.26 -0.44 -4.46
N MET A 13 2.65 0.06 -5.54
CA MET A 13 2.00 -0.79 -6.54
C MET A 13 2.98 -1.47 -7.51
N ILE A 14 4.15 -0.86 -7.74
CA ILE A 14 5.13 -1.37 -8.72
C ILE A 14 6.31 -2.08 -8.06
N ASP A 15 6.58 -1.78 -6.79
CA ASP A 15 7.74 -2.24 -6.05
C ASP A 15 7.32 -3.03 -4.80
N PRO A 16 7.27 -4.37 -4.88
CA PRO A 16 6.91 -5.21 -3.75
C PRO A 16 7.98 -5.23 -2.64
N GLU A 17 9.24 -4.92 -2.96
CA GLU A 17 10.31 -4.81 -1.97
C GLU A 17 10.14 -3.52 -1.16
N PHE A 18 9.82 -2.41 -1.82
CA PHE A 18 9.44 -1.16 -1.14
C PHE A 18 8.27 -1.36 -0.19
N LEU A 19 7.24 -2.11 -0.59
CA LEU A 19 6.11 -2.42 0.29
C LEU A 19 6.52 -3.27 1.51
N ALA A 20 7.50 -4.17 1.36
CA ALA A 20 8.02 -4.94 2.48
C ALA A 20 8.83 -4.06 3.45
N GLU A 21 9.63 -3.14 2.93
CA GLU A 21 10.35 -2.14 3.73
C GLU A 21 9.40 -1.18 4.44
N LEU A 22 8.36 -0.70 3.73
CA LEU A 22 7.33 0.18 4.28
C LEU A 22 6.53 -0.49 5.40
N GLN A 23 6.30 -1.80 5.33
CA GLN A 23 5.71 -2.57 6.43
C GLN A 23 6.66 -2.74 7.62
N ARG A 24 7.97 -2.81 7.37
CA ARG A 24 8.99 -3.02 8.41
C ARG A 24 9.32 -1.74 9.17
N ALA A 25 9.37 -0.61 8.48
CA ALA A 25 9.75 0.69 9.03
C ALA A 25 8.94 1.83 8.36
N PRO A 26 7.64 1.97 8.67
CA PRO A 26 6.78 2.97 8.04
C PRO A 26 7.20 4.41 8.37
N GLU A 27 7.52 4.73 9.62
CA GLU A 27 7.86 6.09 10.06
C GLU A 27 9.01 6.75 9.27
N PRO A 28 10.21 6.14 9.14
CA PRO A 28 11.32 6.76 8.42
C PRO A 28 11.09 6.83 6.90
N LEU A 29 10.23 5.98 6.35
CA LEU A 29 9.87 6.02 4.93
C LEU A 29 8.84 7.11 4.66
N LEU A 30 7.79 7.21 5.48
CA LEU A 30 6.76 8.24 5.36
C LEU A 30 7.29 9.65 5.68
N ALA A 31 8.41 9.78 6.39
CA ALA A 31 9.10 11.05 6.61
C ALA A 31 9.79 11.60 5.35
N GLN A 32 10.02 10.77 4.33
CA GLN A 32 10.62 11.18 3.05
C GLN A 32 9.58 11.77 2.08
N TYR A 33 8.30 11.67 2.42
CA TYR A 33 7.18 12.16 1.64
C TYR A 33 6.55 13.38 2.32
N GLU A 34 6.12 14.35 1.53
CA GLU A 34 5.34 15.49 2.04
C GLU A 34 3.88 15.05 2.21
N LEU A 35 3.63 14.36 3.33
CA LEU A 35 2.30 13.90 3.72
C LEU A 35 1.77 14.81 4.84
N SER A 36 0.53 15.23 4.72
CA SER A 36 -0.23 15.77 5.86
C SER A 36 -0.50 14.67 6.89
N ASP A 37 -0.79 15.06 8.14
CA ASP A 37 -1.14 14.11 9.20
C ASP A 37 -2.34 13.22 8.83
N ALA A 38 -3.31 13.78 8.09
CA ALA A 38 -4.46 13.04 7.58
C ALA A 38 -4.05 11.96 6.56
N GLU A 39 -3.15 12.29 5.63
CA GLU A 39 -2.65 11.35 4.63
C GLU A 39 -1.78 10.26 5.27
N ARG A 40 -0.94 10.63 6.24
CA ARG A 40 -0.13 9.68 6.99
C ARG A 40 -1.01 8.67 7.74
N ALA A 41 -2.06 9.15 8.42
CA ALA A 41 -3.01 8.27 9.10
C ALA A 41 -3.73 7.30 8.15
N ILE A 42 -4.07 7.76 6.93
CA ILE A 42 -4.68 6.90 5.91
C ILE A 42 -3.71 5.80 5.47
N VAL A 43 -2.43 6.14 5.25
CA VAL A 43 -1.41 5.17 4.84
C VAL A 43 -1.14 4.15 5.95
N GLU A 44 -1.04 4.58 7.20
CA GLU A 44 -0.86 3.69 8.35
C GLU A 44 -2.04 2.73 8.53
N GLN A 45 -3.28 3.21 8.40
CA GLN A 45 -4.47 2.35 8.43
C GLN A 45 -4.47 1.33 7.27
N ALA A 46 -4.07 1.75 6.08
CA ALA A 46 -3.96 0.87 4.92
C ALA A 46 -2.88 -0.21 5.15
N LEU A 47 -1.72 0.16 5.68
CA LEU A 47 -0.63 -0.77 6.02
C LEU A 47 -1.06 -1.77 7.11
N ALA A 48 -1.73 -1.30 8.16
CA ALA A 48 -2.26 -2.17 9.23
C ALA A 48 -3.28 -3.19 8.69
N ARG A 49 -4.15 -2.76 7.77
CA ARG A 49 -5.11 -3.65 7.09
C ARG A 49 -4.41 -4.64 6.16
N LEU A 50 -3.35 -4.19 5.49
CA LEU A 50 -2.55 -5.04 4.62
C LEU A 50 -1.84 -6.12 5.45
N ALA A 51 -1.18 -5.76 6.55
CA ALA A 51 -0.45 -6.68 7.44
C ALA A 51 -1.34 -7.77 8.06
N ARG A 52 -2.63 -7.47 8.29
CA ARG A 52 -3.64 -8.44 8.73
C ARG A 52 -4.06 -9.46 7.66
N THR A 53 -3.66 -9.26 6.41
CA THR A 53 -4.01 -10.16 5.31
C THR A 53 -2.85 -11.15 5.05
N PRO A 54 -3.06 -12.47 5.01
CA PRO A 54 -1.97 -13.40 4.69
C PRO A 54 -1.54 -13.27 3.22
N ALA A 55 -0.24 -13.28 2.94
CA ALA A 55 0.32 -13.16 1.59
C ALA A 55 -0.11 -14.29 0.63
N SER A 56 -0.47 -15.45 1.19
CA SER A 56 -0.90 -16.65 0.49
C SER A 56 -2.33 -16.56 -0.07
N GLU A 57 -3.22 -15.84 0.61
CA GLU A 57 -4.65 -15.76 0.26
C GLU A 57 -4.95 -14.56 -0.66
N ARG A 58 -4.13 -13.51 -0.55
CA ARG A 58 -4.35 -12.20 -1.18
C ARG A 58 -4.32 -12.27 -2.71
N ARG A 59 -3.42 -13.06 -3.30
CA ARG A 59 -3.34 -13.25 -4.77
C ARG A 59 -4.55 -13.98 -5.33
N ARG A 60 -5.06 -15.00 -4.61
CA ARG A 60 -6.20 -15.82 -5.05
C ARG A 60 -7.51 -15.06 -4.95
N GLN A 61 -7.70 -14.31 -3.87
CA GLN A 61 -8.89 -13.49 -3.67
C GLN A 61 -8.93 -12.31 -4.66
N PHE A 62 -7.80 -11.62 -4.87
CA PHE A 62 -7.69 -10.53 -5.84
C PHE A 62 -7.96 -10.99 -7.27
N ARG A 63 -7.45 -12.17 -7.68
CA ARG A 63 -7.75 -12.76 -9.00
C ARG A 63 -9.23 -13.05 -9.18
N ASN A 64 -9.88 -13.65 -8.18
CA ASN A 64 -11.30 -13.99 -8.26
C ASN A 64 -12.20 -12.74 -8.31
N THR A 65 -11.87 -11.70 -7.55
CA THR A 65 -12.64 -10.45 -7.55
C THR A 65 -12.53 -9.70 -8.88
N LEU A 66 -11.36 -9.70 -9.54
CA LEU A 66 -11.19 -9.06 -10.85
C LEU A 66 -11.92 -9.81 -11.97
N ILE A 67 -11.88 -11.15 -12.00
CA ILE A 67 -12.59 -11.96 -13.01
C ILE A 67 -14.10 -11.75 -12.90
N SER A 68 -14.65 -11.71 -11.68
CA SER A 68 -16.08 -11.51 -11.47
C SER A 68 -16.59 -10.14 -11.93
N ARG A 69 -15.74 -9.11 -11.95
CA ARG A 69 -16.12 -7.73 -12.30
C ARG A 69 -15.98 -7.41 -13.79
N VAL A 70 -15.23 -8.20 -14.55
CA VAL A 70 -15.13 -8.06 -16.01
C VAL A 70 -16.25 -8.84 -16.72
N ALA A 71 -16.84 -9.82 -16.03
CA ALA A 71 -17.94 -10.63 -16.57
C ALA A 71 -19.34 -10.03 -16.34
N THR A 72 -19.45 -8.87 -15.67
CA THR A 72 -20.69 -8.12 -15.47
C THR A 72 -20.54 -6.74 -16.10
#